data_AF-A0A537I2D3-F1
#
_entry.id   AF-A0A537I2D3-F1
#
_cell.length_a   1.000
_cell.length_b   1.000
_cell.length_c   1.000
_cell.angle_alpha   90.00
_cell.angle_beta   90.00
_cell.angle_gamma   90.00
#
_symmetry.space_group_name_H-M   'P 1'
#
loop_
_entity.id
_entity.type
_entity.pdbx_description
1 polymer ?
#
loop_
_entity_poly.entity_id
_entity_poly.type
_entity_poly.pdbx_seq_one_letter_code
_entity_poly.pdbx_strand_id
1 'polypeptide(L)'
;MPAHPIEIILNRQLADCLSMPVFITDTSGNLIFYNEPAEKVLGTRFEETGEMNVETWSTVFKQQDDEGKLLAPESLPLVSTLKDQYPHHKTFWIVSMQGKAEKISVTAYPIIGRAGNFLGAVAIFWEVKDVG
;
A
#
# COMPACT_ATOMS: atom_id res chain seq x y z
N MET A 1 23.42 -3.20 6.65
CA MET A 1 22.06 -2.64 6.82
C MET A 1 21.52 -3.17 8.13
N PRO A 2 20.93 -2.34 9.01
CA PRO A 2 20.29 -2.87 10.19
C PRO A 2 19.20 -3.86 9.75
N ALA A 3 19.08 -4.98 10.45
CA ALA A 3 18.02 -5.93 10.19
C ALA A 3 16.67 -5.25 10.48
N HIS A 4 15.70 -5.40 9.56
CA HIS A 4 14.34 -4.97 9.80
C HIS A 4 13.78 -5.62 11.08
N PRO A 5 12.93 -4.94 11.86
CA PRO A 5 12.24 -5.54 13.00
C PRO A 5 11.53 -6.82 12.61
N ILE A 6 11.42 -7.78 13.55
CA ILE A 6 10.81 -9.09 13.28
C ILE A 6 9.37 -8.95 12.76
N GLU A 7 8.61 -7.96 13.22
CA GLU A 7 7.25 -7.69 12.75
C GLU A 7 7.20 -7.31 11.28
N ILE A 8 8.18 -6.57 10.77
CA ILE A 8 8.29 -6.25 9.33
C ILE A 8 8.62 -7.51 8.54
N ILE A 9 9.54 -8.33 9.04
CA ILE A 9 9.91 -9.62 8.41
C ILE A 9 8.69 -10.54 8.32
N LEU A 10 7.91 -10.66 9.40
CA LEU A 10 6.70 -11.48 9.43
C LEU A 10 5.60 -10.95 8.51
N ASN A 11 5.41 -9.62 8.43
CA ASN A 11 4.46 -9.04 7.48
C ASN A 11 4.87 -9.31 6.04
N ARG A 12 6.18 -9.26 5.73
CA ARG A 12 6.69 -9.63 4.40
C ARG A 12 6.42 -11.10 4.08
N GLN A 13 6.73 -12.01 5.00
CA GLN A 13 6.43 -13.44 4.82
C GLN A 13 4.94 -13.71 4.62
N LEU A 14 4.07 -13.02 5.37
CA LEU A 14 2.63 -13.11 5.18
C LEU A 14 2.23 -12.59 3.79
N ALA A 15 2.75 -11.42 3.39
CA ALA A 15 2.46 -10.82 2.10
C ALA A 15 2.86 -11.73 0.92
N ASP A 16 3.97 -12.44 1.02
CA ASP A 16 4.41 -13.44 0.02
C ASP A 16 3.43 -14.61 -0.14
N CYS A 17 2.66 -14.95 0.90
CA CYS A 17 1.64 -16.01 0.83
C CYS A 17 0.27 -15.53 0.35
N LEU A 18 0.05 -14.22 0.21
CA LEU A 18 -1.25 -13.65 -0.16
C LEU A 18 -1.39 -13.57 -1.67
N SER A 19 -2.57 -13.97 -2.18
CA SER A 19 -2.97 -13.76 -3.57
C SER A 19 -3.46 -12.33 -3.86
N MET A 20 -3.47 -11.46 -2.85
CA MET A 20 -3.87 -10.06 -2.95
C MET A 20 -2.63 -9.17 -2.98
N PRO A 21 -2.67 -8.03 -3.70
CA PRO A 21 -1.66 -7.00 -3.62
C PRO A 21 -1.45 -6.46 -2.20
N VAL A 22 -0.18 -6.37 -1.78
CA VAL A 22 0.22 -5.86 -0.46
C VAL A 22 1.39 -4.89 -0.61
N PHE A 23 1.32 -3.77 0.10
CA PHE A 23 2.40 -2.82 0.31
C PHE A 23 2.78 -2.76 1.78
N ILE A 24 4.07 -2.67 2.08
CA ILE A 24 4.60 -2.47 3.43
C ILE A 24 5.48 -1.22 3.40
N THR A 25 5.24 -0.28 4.30
CA THR A 25 6.03 0.94 4.43
C THR A 25 6.68 1.05 5.80
N ASP A 26 7.72 1.89 5.89
CA ASP A 26 8.22 2.39 7.18
C ASP A 26 7.31 3.49 7.75
N THR A 27 7.74 4.07 8.88
CA THR A 27 7.04 5.17 9.56
C THR A 27 7.04 6.49 8.80
N SER A 28 7.96 6.67 7.84
CA SER A 28 8.05 7.85 6.98
C SER A 28 7.23 7.68 5.69
N GLY A 29 6.66 6.49 5.47
CA GLY A 29 5.92 6.15 4.24
C GLY A 29 6.80 5.66 3.10
N ASN A 30 8.10 5.40 3.34
CA ASN A 30 8.94 4.75 2.35
C ASN A 30 8.50 3.31 2.16
N LEU A 31 8.37 2.88 0.91
CA LEU A 31 8.00 1.51 0.56
C LEU A 31 9.16 0.57 0.87
N ILE A 32 8.96 -0.32 1.83
CA ILE A 32 9.93 -1.36 2.21
C ILE A 32 9.75 -2.60 1.33
N PHE A 33 8.51 -2.93 0.97
CA PHE A 33 8.22 -4.17 0.25
C PHE A 33 6.87 -4.11 -0.46
N TYR A 34 6.77 -4.86 -1.56
CA TYR A 34 5.49 -5.24 -2.18
C TYR A 34 5.59 -6.62 -2.82
N ASN A 35 4.48 -7.38 -2.80
CA ASN A 35 4.44 -8.77 -3.26
C ASN A 35 4.16 -8.92 -4.77
N GLU A 36 4.30 -10.14 -5.30
CA GLU A 36 4.09 -10.44 -6.73
C GLU A 36 2.71 -9.98 -7.28
N PRO A 37 1.57 -10.16 -6.57
CA PRO A 37 0.30 -9.57 -7.01
C PRO A 37 0.35 -8.05 -7.19
N ALA A 38 1.07 -7.33 -6.32
CA ALA A 38 1.27 -5.89 -6.44
C ALA A 38 2.18 -5.52 -7.62
N GLU A 39 3.17 -6.35 -7.99
CA GLU A 39 4.01 -6.13 -9.18
C GLU A 39 3.17 -6.03 -10.46
N LYS A 40 2.12 -6.86 -10.57
CA LYS A 40 1.20 -6.85 -11.71
C LYS A 40 0.42 -5.55 -11.82
N VAL A 41 0.09 -4.95 -10.68
CA VAL A 41 -0.60 -3.65 -10.61
C VAL A 41 0.37 -2.50 -10.88
N LEU A 42 1.60 -2.59 -10.37
CA LEU A 42 2.64 -1.57 -10.53
C LEU A 42 3.31 -1.59 -11.91
N GLY A 43 3.29 -2.73 -12.59
CA GLY A 43 3.98 -2.93 -13.87
C GLY A 43 5.49 -3.09 -13.76
N THR A 44 6.04 -3.23 -12.56
CA THR A 44 7.48 -3.44 -12.31
C THR A 44 7.68 -4.34 -11.10
N ARG A 45 8.75 -5.15 -11.13
CA ARG A 45 9.05 -6.11 -10.06
C ARG A 45 9.76 -5.45 -8.89
N PHE A 46 9.50 -5.92 -7.67
CA PHE A 46 10.19 -5.39 -6.48
C PHE A 46 11.70 -5.61 -6.57
N GLU A 47 12.14 -6.70 -7.21
CA GLU A 47 13.57 -6.97 -7.45
C GLU A 47 14.24 -5.91 -8.34
N GLU A 48 13.47 -5.22 -9.18
CA GLU A 48 13.97 -4.16 -10.08
C GLU A 48 14.04 -2.80 -9.37
N THR A 49 13.04 -2.48 -8.54
CA THR A 49 12.94 -1.17 -7.88
C THR A 49 13.61 -1.13 -6.52
N GLY A 50 13.58 -2.24 -5.77
CA GLY A 50 13.89 -2.30 -4.36
C GLY A 50 12.97 -1.43 -3.50
N GLU A 51 13.48 -1.05 -2.32
CA GLU A 51 12.83 -0.08 -1.43
C GLU A 51 12.76 1.30 -2.12
N MET A 52 11.65 2.02 -1.96
CA MET A 52 11.42 3.32 -2.60
C MET A 52 11.05 4.40 -1.59
N ASN A 53 11.62 5.59 -1.76
CA ASN A 53 11.22 6.77 -1.00
C ASN A 53 9.76 7.13 -1.31
N VAL A 54 9.02 7.63 -0.29
CA VAL A 54 7.66 8.17 -0.42
C VAL A 54 7.49 9.15 -1.59
N GLU A 55 8.50 9.95 -1.91
CA GLU A 55 8.46 10.90 -3.04
C GLU A 55 8.32 10.18 -4.39
N THR A 56 9.07 9.09 -4.59
CA THR A 56 8.97 8.26 -5.80
C THR A 56 7.68 7.45 -5.77
N TRP A 57 7.41 6.79 -4.64
CA TRP A 57 6.26 5.92 -4.43
C TRP A 57 4.91 6.62 -4.64
N SER A 58 4.76 7.83 -4.11
CA SER A 58 3.52 8.62 -4.20
C SER A 58 3.15 9.02 -5.64
N THR A 59 4.11 9.03 -6.56
CA THR A 59 3.86 9.38 -7.96
C THR A 59 3.40 8.20 -8.82
N VAL A 60 3.49 6.97 -8.31
CA VAL A 60 3.22 5.76 -9.10
C VAL A 60 1.73 5.60 -9.41
N PHE A 61 0.84 6.14 -8.57
CA PHE A 61 -0.61 6.02 -8.77
C PHE A 61 -1.32 7.36 -8.70
N LYS A 62 -2.29 7.53 -9.60
CA LYS A 62 -3.32 8.56 -9.48
C LYS A 62 -4.60 7.92 -8.97
N GLN A 63 -5.04 8.35 -7.80
CA GLN A 63 -6.29 7.88 -7.19
C GLN A 63 -7.40 8.91 -7.45
N GLN A 64 -8.56 8.44 -7.86
CA GLN A 64 -9.73 9.26 -8.16
C GLN A 64 -10.94 8.82 -7.33
N ASP A 65 -11.82 9.76 -7.03
CA ASP A 65 -13.16 9.47 -6.51
C ASP A 65 -14.13 9.02 -7.61
N ASP A 66 -15.39 8.75 -7.24
CA ASP A 66 -16.43 8.33 -8.18
C ASP A 66 -16.82 9.43 -9.20
N GLU A 67 -16.42 10.68 -8.97
CA GLU A 67 -16.62 11.80 -9.91
C GLU A 67 -15.39 12.00 -10.84
N GLY A 68 -14.37 11.15 -10.72
CA GLY A 68 -13.12 11.24 -11.49
C GLY A 68 -12.15 12.33 -11.01
N LYS A 69 -12.40 12.94 -9.85
CA LYS A 69 -11.52 13.95 -9.27
C LYS A 69 -10.42 13.27 -8.47
N LEU A 70 -9.20 13.82 -8.56
CA LEU A 70 -8.05 13.30 -7.80
C LEU A 70 -8.31 13.40 -6.30
N LEU A 71 -8.05 12.30 -5.60
CA LEU A 71 -8.09 12.25 -4.15
C LEU A 71 -6.89 13.02 -3.57
N ALA A 72 -7.13 13.74 -2.48
CA ALA A 72 -6.06 14.32 -1.69
C ALA A 72 -5.25 13.19 -1.03
N PRO A 73 -3.90 13.27 -0.98
CA PRO A 73 -3.05 12.24 -0.37
C PRO A 73 -3.47 11.89 1.07
N GLU A 74 -3.78 12.90 1.88
CA GLU A 74 -4.29 12.76 3.25
C GLU A 74 -5.60 11.97 3.39
N SER A 75 -6.34 11.77 2.29
CA SER A 75 -7.57 10.96 2.26
C SER A 75 -7.33 9.50 1.87
N LEU A 76 -6.08 9.11 1.58
CA LEU A 76 -5.70 7.75 1.25
C LEU A 76 -5.52 6.93 2.54
N PRO A 77 -6.08 5.71 2.62
CA PRO A 77 -6.03 4.90 3.84
C PRO A 77 -4.63 4.71 4.43
N LEU A 78 -3.63 4.47 3.57
CA LEU A 78 -2.24 4.29 4.02
C LEU A 78 -1.68 5.57 4.66
N VAL A 79 -1.94 6.74 4.06
CA VAL A 79 -1.47 8.03 4.59
C VAL A 79 -2.17 8.37 5.90
N SER A 80 -3.49 8.15 5.98
CA SER A 80 -4.24 8.33 7.22
C SER A 80 -3.71 7.42 8.34
N THR A 81 -3.45 6.14 8.01
CA THR A 81 -2.87 5.14 8.94
C THR A 81 -1.48 5.55 9.44
N LEU A 82 -0.62 6.04 8.54
CA LEU A 82 0.72 6.53 8.94
C LEU A 82 0.64 7.75 9.87
N LYS A 83 -0.40 8.58 9.71
CA LYS A 83 -0.58 9.82 10.47
C LYS A 83 -1.11 9.57 11.89
N ASP A 84 -2.14 8.76 12.04
CA ASP A 84 -2.84 8.58 13.32
C ASP A 84 -2.62 7.20 13.97
N GLN A 85 -1.97 6.27 13.27
CA GLN A 85 -1.70 4.91 13.74
C GLN A 85 -2.99 4.11 14.01
N TYR A 86 -4.07 4.39 13.29
CA TYR A 86 -5.30 3.59 13.28
C TYR A 86 -5.51 2.91 11.92
N PRO A 87 -6.26 1.80 11.87
CA PRO A 87 -6.65 1.21 10.59
C PRO A 87 -7.61 2.13 9.84
N HIS A 88 -7.41 2.24 8.53
CA HIS A 88 -8.31 2.98 7.63
C HIS A 88 -8.71 2.11 6.45
N HIS A 89 -9.90 2.37 5.92
CA HIS A 89 -10.45 1.65 4.79
C HIS A 89 -11.15 2.62 3.84
N LYS A 90 -10.95 2.44 2.53
CA LYS A 90 -11.64 3.23 1.51
C LYS A 90 -11.72 2.47 0.19
N THR A 91 -12.83 2.65 -0.52
CA THR A 91 -12.97 2.26 -1.92
C THR A 91 -12.79 3.48 -2.80
N PHE A 92 -11.97 3.38 -3.85
CA PHE A 92 -11.72 4.46 -4.80
C PHE A 92 -11.19 3.89 -6.13
N TRP A 93 -11.06 4.75 -7.15
CA TRP A 93 -10.56 4.37 -8.46
C TRP A 93 -9.05 4.58 -8.55
N ILE A 94 -8.33 3.61 -9.11
CA ILE A 94 -6.93 3.77 -9.52
C ILE A 94 -6.83 3.81 -11.03
N VAL A 95 -6.02 4.72 -11.56
CA VAL A 95 -5.66 4.72 -12.98
C VAL A 95 -4.35 3.98 -13.11
N SER A 96 -4.37 2.82 -13.77
CA SER A 96 -3.15 2.06 -14.05
C SER A 96 -2.26 2.79 -15.05
N MET A 97 -1.00 2.38 -15.17
CA MET A 97 -0.08 2.91 -16.19
C MET A 97 -0.57 2.71 -17.63
N GLN A 98 -1.55 1.82 -17.85
CA GLN A 98 -2.19 1.56 -19.15
C GLN A 98 -3.40 2.46 -19.40
N GLY A 99 -3.72 3.38 -18.48
CA GLY A 99 -4.81 4.35 -18.59
C GLY A 99 -6.20 3.80 -18.27
N LYS A 100 -6.32 2.54 -17.84
CA LYS A 100 -7.59 1.95 -17.41
C LYS A 100 -7.85 2.29 -15.94
N ALA A 101 -9.02 2.87 -15.66
CA ALA A 101 -9.49 3.10 -14.31
C ALA A 101 -10.12 1.81 -13.75
N GLU A 102 -9.68 1.41 -12.56
CA GLU A 102 -10.20 0.23 -11.86
C GLU A 102 -10.62 0.60 -10.45
N LYS A 103 -11.82 0.16 -10.02
CA LYS A 103 -12.33 0.42 -8.68
C LYS A 103 -11.71 -0.58 -7.73
N ILE A 104 -10.99 -0.09 -6.74
CA ILE A 104 -10.33 -0.91 -5.73
C ILE A 104 -10.84 -0.59 -4.34
N SER A 105 -10.81 -1.60 -3.49
CA SER A 105 -11.02 -1.49 -2.06
C SER A 105 -9.67 -1.62 -1.38
N VAL A 106 -9.32 -0.65 -0.54
CA VAL A 106 -8.02 -0.58 0.15
C VAL A 106 -8.26 -0.57 1.65
N THR A 107 -7.56 -1.47 2.36
CA THR A 107 -7.46 -1.47 3.82
C THR A 107 -6.02 -1.25 4.20
N ALA A 108 -5.76 -0.30 5.08
CA ALA A 108 -4.46 -0.08 5.67
C ALA A 108 -4.51 -0.25 7.19
N TYR A 109 -3.44 -0.78 7.76
CA TYR A 109 -3.31 -0.96 9.21
C TYR A 109 -1.86 -0.74 9.67
N PRO A 110 -1.65 -0.23 10.90
CA PRO A 110 -0.31 0.04 11.41
C PRO A 110 0.39 -1.25 11.84
N ILE A 111 1.71 -1.25 11.75
CA ILE A 111 2.59 -2.29 12.31
C ILE A 111 3.12 -1.74 13.64
N ILE A 112 2.65 -2.32 14.74
CA ILE A 112 3.08 -1.98 16.09
C ILE A 112 3.94 -3.12 16.63
N GLY A 113 5.19 -2.80 16.98
CA GLY A 113 6.11 -3.76 17.59
C GLY A 113 5.65 -4.17 18.99
N ARG A 114 6.17 -5.29 19.50
CA ARG A 114 5.81 -5.79 20.84
C ARG A 114 6.03 -4.79 21.97
N ALA A 115 6.97 -3.85 21.81
CA ALA A 115 7.24 -2.79 22.78
C ALA A 115 6.32 -1.56 22.63
N GLY A 116 5.31 -1.62 21.74
CA GLY A 116 4.40 -0.51 21.46
C GLY A 116 4.97 0.53 20.49
N ASN A 117 6.15 0.28 19.91
CA ASN A 117 6.76 1.19 18.95
C ASN A 117 6.12 1.05 17.56
N PHE A 118 5.78 2.17 16.96
CA PHE A 118 5.28 2.23 15.60
C PHE A 118 6.41 1.94 14.59
N LEU A 119 6.17 0.99 13.68
CA LEU A 119 7.18 0.51 12.74
C LEU A 119 6.87 0.88 11.28
N GLY A 120 5.65 1.32 11.01
CA GLY A 120 5.15 1.62 9.66
C GLY A 120 3.76 1.03 9.46
N ALA A 121 3.37 0.77 8.23
CA ALA A 121 2.02 0.31 7.92
C ALA A 121 2.00 -0.71 6.78
N VAL A 122 0.91 -1.47 6.73
CA VAL A 122 0.56 -2.33 5.60
C VAL A 122 -0.64 -1.73 4.89
N ALA A 123 -0.65 -1.80 3.56
CA ALA A 123 -1.85 -1.61 2.76
C ALA A 123 -2.12 -2.88 1.94
N ILE A 124 -3.35 -3.37 2.00
CA ILE A 124 -3.85 -4.49 1.20
C ILE A 124 -5.01 -3.97 0.36
N PHE A 125 -5.06 -4.37 -0.90
CA PHE A 125 -6.12 -3.91 -1.80
C PHE A 125 -6.52 -4.96 -2.83
N TRP A 126 -7.74 -4.82 -3.34
CA TRP A 126 -8.31 -5.72 -4.35
C TRP A 126 -9.32 -4.98 -5.23
N GLU A 127 -9.52 -5.48 -6.45
CA GLU A 127 -10.59 -5.01 -7.34
C GLU A 127 -11.96 -5.29 -6.71
N VAL A 128 -12.82 -4.29 -6.69
CA VAL A 128 -14.22 -4.47 -6.31
C VAL A 128 -14.98 -4.94 -7.54
N LYS A 129 -15.45 -6.19 -7.52
CA LYS A 129 -16.38 -6.68 -8.53
C LYS A 129 -17.77 -6.16 -8.18
N ASP A 130 -18.45 -5.51 -9.13
CA ASP A 130 -19.88 -5.31 -9.02
C ASP A 130 -20.56 -6.68 -8.98
N VAL A 131 -21.16 -6.99 -7.84
CA VAL A 131 -22.09 -8.12 -7.74
C VAL A 131 -23.40 -7.60 -8.31
N GLY A 132 -23.62 -7.87 -9.60
CA GLY A 132 -24.87 -7.57 -10.29
C GLY A 132 -26.07 -8.30 -9.70
#